data_AF-A0A5K1BPX7-F1
#
_entry.id   AF-A0A5K1BPX7-F1
#
_cell.length_a   1.000
_cell.length_b   1.000
_cell.length_c   1.000
_cell.angle_alpha   90.00
_cell.angle_beta   90.00
_cell.angle_gamma   90.00
#
_symmetry.space_group_name_H-M   'P 1'
#
loop_
_entity.id
_entity.type
_entity.pdbx_description
1 polymer ?
#
loop_
_entity_poly.entity_id
_entity_poly.type
_entity_poly.pdbx_seq_one_letter_code
_entity_poly.pdbx_strand_id
1 'polypeptide(L)'
;TVYIVGGYTNEANTRSGGNVFTFPSNKDAEFNIFLDPLGAKAVIESILDVVLIPLNIQRKVSSFNHILKNLKVEKTPEAKFVHRLLSRLYHLQRKHKSYHHM
;
A
#
# COMPACT_ATOMS: atom_id res chain seq x y z
N THR A 1 -7.75 -18.46 7.93
CA THR A 1 -6.68 -17.70 7.27
C THR A 1 -6.98 -16.22 7.34
N VAL A 2 -5.98 -15.40 7.66
CA VAL A 2 -6.07 -13.93 7.76
C VAL A 2 -5.15 -13.30 6.72
N TYR A 3 -5.65 -12.33 5.96
CA TYR A 3 -4.86 -11.58 4.99
C TYR A 3 -4.48 -10.22 5.57
N ILE A 4 -3.18 -9.93 5.60
CA ILE A 4 -2.65 -8.68 6.18
C ILE A 4 -1.92 -7.91 5.09
N VAL A 5 -2.40 -6.71 4.79
CA VAL A 5 -1.67 -5.74 3.97
C VAL A 5 -0.75 -4.96 4.88
N GLY A 6 0.54 -5.26 4.84
CA GLY A 6 1.50 -4.61 5.70
C GLY A 6 2.84 -5.30 5.72
N GLY A 7 3.80 -4.67 6.38
CA GLY A 7 5.16 -5.17 6.52
C GLY A 7 5.99 -5.01 5.25
N TYR A 8 7.28 -5.29 5.41
CA TYR A 8 8.27 -5.23 4.36
C TYR A 8 9.16 -6.47 4.47
N THR A 9 9.25 -7.23 3.38
CA THR A 9 10.15 -8.39 3.29
C THR A 9 11.31 -8.03 2.38
N ASN A 10 12.54 -8.25 2.85
CA ASN A 10 13.74 -8.04 2.05
C ASN A 10 13.77 -9.02 0.86
N GLU A 11 13.31 -8.58 -0.31
CA GLU A 11 13.78 -9.15 -1.58
C GLU A 11 15.09 -8.47 -1.94
N ALA A 12 16.13 -9.27 -2.18
CA ALA A 12 17.55 -8.86 -2.22
C ALA A 12 17.94 -7.77 -3.24
N ASN A 13 17.02 -7.24 -4.05
CA ASN A 13 17.35 -6.37 -5.19
C ASN A 13 16.48 -5.12 -5.37
N THR A 14 15.61 -4.77 -4.42
CA THR A 14 14.84 -3.51 -4.48
C THR A 14 15.30 -2.56 -3.38
N ARG A 15 15.99 -1.47 -3.74
CA ARG A 15 16.36 -0.35 -2.84
C ARG A 15 15.14 0.47 -2.40
N SER A 16 14.08 -0.18 -1.95
CA SER A 16 12.87 0.51 -1.53
C SER A 16 12.71 0.34 -0.02
N GLY A 17 13.08 1.36 0.75
CA GLY A 17 12.80 1.38 2.18
C GLY A 17 11.29 1.34 2.48
N GLY A 18 10.96 1.38 3.76
CA GLY A 18 9.61 1.55 4.29
C GLY A 18 8.86 2.77 3.75
N ASN A 19 7.63 2.95 4.20
CA ASN A 19 6.73 4.03 3.79
C ASN A 19 6.25 4.91 4.95
N VAL A 20 6.91 4.85 6.11
CA VAL A 20 6.67 5.79 7.22
C VAL A 20 7.17 7.18 6.86
N PHE A 21 6.25 8.10 6.57
CA PHE A 21 6.56 9.47 6.17
C PHE A 21 6.53 10.48 7.33
N THR A 22 5.91 10.10 8.45
CA THR A 22 5.80 10.94 9.66
C THR A 22 7.08 10.98 10.50
N PHE A 23 7.91 9.93 10.39
CA PHE A 23 9.18 9.81 11.11
C PHE A 23 10.31 9.41 10.15
N PRO A 24 11.00 10.38 9.51
CA PRO A 24 12.01 10.11 8.48
C PRO A 24 13.23 9.28 8.92
N SER A 25 13.46 9.17 10.23
CA SER A 25 14.50 8.30 10.81
C SER A 25 14.16 6.81 10.68
N ASN A 26 12.88 6.45 10.57
CA ASN A 26 12.42 5.08 10.43
C ASN A 26 12.29 4.71 8.95
N LYS A 27 13.42 4.31 8.35
CA LYS A 27 13.53 4.05 6.91
C LYS A 27 13.05 2.67 6.49
N ASP A 28 12.77 1.78 7.44
CA ASP A 28 12.57 0.36 7.16
C ASP A 28 11.16 -0.12 7.51
N ALA A 29 10.43 0.61 8.36
CA ALA A 29 9.09 0.21 8.76
C ALA A 29 8.04 0.47 7.66
N GLU A 30 7.12 -0.47 7.55
CA GLU A 30 5.87 -0.28 6.81
C GLU A 30 4.82 0.35 7.73
N PHE A 31 4.00 1.25 7.17
CA PHE A 31 3.10 2.14 7.91
C PHE A 31 2.09 1.39 8.79
N ASN A 32 1.43 0.35 8.30
CA ASN A 32 0.43 -0.38 9.09
C ASN A 32 1.07 -1.12 10.27
N ILE A 33 2.25 -1.71 10.08
CA ILE A 33 3.01 -2.34 11.17
C ILE A 33 3.55 -1.29 12.16
N PHE A 34 3.96 -0.11 11.66
CA PHE A 34 4.44 0.98 12.49
C PHE A 34 3.34 1.58 13.38
N LEU A 35 2.08 1.58 12.92
CA LEU A 35 0.95 2.13 13.68
C LEU A 35 0.66 1.34 14.96
N ASP A 36 0.77 0.01 14.93
CA ASP A 36 0.66 -0.86 16.12
C ASP A 36 1.59 -2.07 16.02
N PRO A 37 2.87 -1.92 16.42
CA PRO A 37 3.84 -3.01 16.36
C PRO A 37 3.49 -4.17 17.30
N LEU A 38 2.83 -3.90 18.43
CA LEU A 38 2.45 -4.94 19.40
C LEU A 38 1.29 -5.78 18.88
N GLY A 39 0.27 -5.13 18.29
CA GLY A 39 -0.82 -5.82 17.62
C GLY A 39 -0.34 -6.64 16.42
N ALA A 40 0.54 -6.07 15.59
CA ALA A 40 1.16 -6.79 14.49
C ALA A 40 1.93 -8.05 14.97
N LYS A 41 2.75 -7.91 16.02
CA LYS A 41 3.48 -9.03 16.61
C LYS A 41 2.53 -10.12 17.12
N ALA A 42 1.48 -9.75 17.86
CA ALA A 42 0.52 -10.70 18.40
C ALA A 42 -0.18 -11.52 17.32
N VAL A 43 -0.50 -10.92 16.17
CA VAL A 43 -1.13 -11.64 15.05
C VAL A 43 -0.11 -12.55 14.34
N ILE A 44 1.10 -12.05 14.09
CA ILE A 44 2.16 -12.81 13.41
C ILE A 44 2.59 -14.04 14.24
N GLU A 45 2.69 -13.90 15.56
CA GLU A 45 3.05 -15.01 16.47
C GLU A 45 1.86 -15.89 16.88
N SER A 46 0.66 -15.62 16.36
CA SER A 46 -0.52 -16.41 16.67
C SER A 46 -0.52 -17.77 15.95
N ILE A 47 -1.45 -18.65 16.34
CA ILE A 47 -1.70 -19.92 15.65
C ILE A 47 -2.43 -19.77 14.30
N LEU A 48 -2.74 -18.55 13.90
CA LEU A 48 -3.51 -18.30 12.68
C LEU A 48 -2.62 -18.51 11.45
N ASP A 49 -3.23 -19.06 10.41
CA ASP A 49 -2.65 -19.03 9.07
C ASP A 49 -2.73 -17.60 8.51
N VAL A 50 -1.59 -16.92 8.45
CA VAL A 50 -1.47 -15.51 8.05
C VAL A 50 -0.83 -15.40 6.67
N VAL A 51 -1.53 -14.75 5.75
CA VAL A 51 -1.01 -14.37 4.43
C VAL A 51 -0.63 -12.89 4.46
N LEU A 52 0.67 -12.61 4.40
CA LEU A 52 1.18 -11.25 4.33
C LEU A 52 1.21 -10.76 2.87
N ILE A 53 0.73 -9.54 2.64
CA ILE A 53 0.85 -8.80 1.38
C ILE A 53 1.83 -7.65 1.64
N PRO A 54 3.15 -7.90 1.52
CA PRO A 54 4.16 -6.93 1.93
C PRO A 54 4.32 -5.80 0.91
N LEU A 55 4.89 -4.69 1.36
CA LEU A 55 5.03 -3.45 0.61
C LEU A 55 5.75 -3.61 -0.74
N ASN A 56 6.75 -4.50 -0.84
CA ASN A 56 7.43 -4.80 -2.11
C ASN A 56 6.49 -5.43 -3.14
N ILE A 57 5.58 -6.32 -2.71
CA ILE A 57 4.57 -6.93 -3.59
C ILE A 57 3.53 -5.89 -3.99
N GLN A 58 3.06 -5.05 -3.05
CA GLN A 58 2.14 -3.95 -3.34
C GLN A 58 2.69 -3.01 -4.43
N ARG A 59 3.98 -2.62 -4.32
CA ARG A 59 4.67 -1.78 -5.30
C ARG A 59 4.84 -2.45 -6.67
N LYS A 60 5.02 -3.78 -6.72
CA LYS A 60 5.11 -4.52 -8.00
C LYS A 60 3.78 -4.56 -8.75
N VAL A 61 2.66 -4.65 -8.03
CA VAL A 61 1.33 -4.77 -8.65
C VAL A 61 0.63 -3.42 -8.87
N SER A 62 1.13 -2.33 -8.28
CA SER A 62 0.53 -1.00 -8.41
C SER A 62 0.74 -0.39 -9.81
N SER A 63 -0.28 -0.47 -10.68
CA SER A 63 -0.30 0.22 -11.98
C SER A 63 -1.52 1.15 -12.11
N PHE A 64 -1.45 2.30 -11.46
CA PHE A 64 -2.57 3.26 -11.40
C PHE A 64 -3.04 3.74 -12.78
N ASN A 65 -2.11 4.04 -13.69
CA ASN A 65 -2.49 4.48 -15.04
C ASN A 65 -3.27 3.40 -15.80
N HIS A 66 -2.95 2.13 -15.60
CA HIS A 66 -3.67 1.02 -16.23
C HIS A 66 -5.05 0.81 -15.57
N ILE A 67 -5.10 0.82 -14.23
CA ILE A 67 -6.36 0.70 -13.47
C ILE A 67 -7.34 1.82 -13.85
N LEU A 68 -6.88 3.08 -13.90
CA LEU A 68 -7.73 4.22 -14.28
C LEU A 68 -8.26 4.10 -15.71
N LYS A 69 -7.46 3.60 -16.66
CA LYS A 69 -7.91 3.36 -18.05
C LYS A 69 -9.02 2.31 -18.08
N ASN A 70 -8.85 1.20 -17.37
CA ASN A 70 -9.85 0.12 -17.34
C ASN A 70 -11.16 0.59 -16.69
N LEU A 71 -11.07 1.29 -15.56
CA LEU A 71 -12.24 1.82 -14.84
C LEU A 71 -13.04 2.87 -15.64
N LYS A 72 -12.44 3.52 -16.66
CA LYS A 72 -13.13 4.47 -17.54
C LYS A 72 -14.04 3.77 -18.55
N VAL A 73 -13.69 2.54 -18.93
CA VAL A 73 -14.48 1.71 -19.85
C VAL A 73 -15.72 1.19 -19.14
N GLU A 74 -15.55 0.69 -17.92
CA GLU A 74 -16.62 0.19 -17.06
C GLU A 74 -17.65 1.27 -16.72
N LYS A 75 -18.95 0.91 -16.73
CA LYS A 75 -20.06 1.88 -16.59
C LYS A 75 -20.84 1.78 -15.28
N THR A 76 -20.50 0.82 -14.42
CA THR A 76 -21.17 0.63 -13.13
C THR A 76 -21.01 1.85 -12.20
N PRO A 77 -21.95 2.10 -11.29
CA PRO A 77 -21.81 3.14 -10.28
C PRO A 77 -20.52 3.00 -9.44
N GLU A 78 -20.17 1.77 -9.08
CA GLU A 78 -18.97 1.41 -8.31
C GLU A 78 -17.70 1.77 -9.10
N ALA A 79 -17.63 1.39 -10.38
CA ALA A 79 -16.48 1.71 -11.22
C ALA A 79 -16.31 3.22 -11.39
N LYS A 80 -17.41 3.97 -11.56
CA LYS A 80 -17.38 5.44 -11.62
C LYS A 80 -16.89 6.05 -10.31
N PHE A 81 -17.33 5.52 -9.16
CA PHE A 81 -16.88 5.97 -7.84
C PHE A 81 -15.38 5.74 -7.68
N VAL A 82 -14.90 4.50 -7.91
CA VAL A 82 -13.50 4.15 -7.77
C VAL A 82 -12.63 4.96 -8.74
N HIS A 83 -13.06 5.14 -10.00
CA HIS A 83 -12.36 5.98 -10.97
C HIS A 83 -12.19 7.41 -10.44
N ARG A 84 -13.26 8.03 -9.91
CA ARG A 84 -13.21 9.41 -9.37
C ARG A 84 -12.27 9.50 -8.17
N LEU A 85 -12.34 8.54 -7.25
CA LEU A 85 -11.48 8.47 -6.08
C LEU A 85 -10.01 8.37 -6.50
N LEU A 86 -9.65 7.33 -7.26
CA LEU A 86 -8.26 7.09 -7.66
C LEU A 86 -7.71 8.22 -8.56
N SER A 87 -8.53 8.81 -9.43
CA SER A 87 -8.12 9.97 -10.23
C SER A 87 -7.75 11.16 -9.35
N ARG A 88 -8.50 11.40 -8.26
CA ARG A 88 -8.21 12.48 -7.32
C ARG A 88 -6.90 12.24 -6.58
N LEU A 89 -6.69 11.02 -6.05
CA LEU A 89 -5.45 10.67 -5.36
C LEU A 89 -4.24 10.78 -6.29
N TYR A 90 -4.38 10.31 -7.54
CA TYR A 90 -3.32 10.42 -8.55
C TYR A 90 -3.01 11.88 -8.91
N HIS A 91 -4.04 12.73 -9.04
CA HIS A 91 -3.83 14.16 -9.25
C HIS A 91 -3.12 14.83 -8.08
N LEU A 92 -3.50 14.49 -6.84
CA LEU A 92 -2.85 15.01 -5.62
C LEU A 92 -1.36 14.63 -5.58
N GLN A 93 -1.02 13.37 -5.87
CA GLN A 93 0.37 12.92 -5.94
C GLN A 93 1.19 13.69 -6.99
N ARG A 94 0.62 13.92 -8.18
CA ARG A 94 1.31 14.67 -9.24
C ARG A 94 1.52 16.14 -8.90
N LYS A 95 0.59 16.74 -8.15
CA LYS A 95 0.63 18.16 -7.77
C LYS A 95 1.50 18.42 -6.54
N HIS A 96 1.51 17.51 -5.58
CA HIS A 96 2.17 17.69 -4.29
C HIS A 96 3.23 16.63 -4.07
N LYS A 97 4.50 17.03 -4.12
CA LYS A 97 5.66 16.13 -3.89
C LYS A 97 5.66 15.47 -2.51
N SER A 98 4.99 16.06 -1.52
CA SER A 98 4.84 15.52 -0.16
C SER A 98 3.74 14.47 -0.03
N TYR A 99 2.89 14.31 -1.04
CA TYR A 99 1.84 13.31 -1.02
C TYR A 99 2.39 11.97 -1.54
N HIS A 100 2.69 11.06 -0.60
CA HIS A 100 3.33 9.76 -0.88
C HIS A 100 2.39 8.55 -0.76
N HIS A 101 1.07 8.78 -0.65
CA HIS A 101 0.09 7.75 -0.33
C HIS A 101 -0.38 6.92 -1.53
N MET A 102 0.35 6.96 -2.65
CA MET A 102 0.03 6.31 -3.93
C MET A 102 1.27 5.63 -4.50
#